data_AF-M1ZZU6-F1
#
_entry.id   AF-M1ZZU6-F1
#
_cell.length_a   1.000
_cell.length_b   1.000
_cell.length_c   1.000
_cell.angle_alpha   90.00
_cell.angle_beta   90.00
_cell.angle_gamma   90.00
#
_symmetry.space_group_name_H-M   'P 1'
#
loop_
_entity.id
_entity.type
_entity.pdbx_description
1 polymer ?
#
loop_
_entity_poly.entity_id
_entity_poly.type
_entity_poly.pdbx_seq_one_letter_code
_entity_poly.pdbx_strand_id
1 'polypeptide(L)' 'MKRIPYGISNFEVLREKNYLYVDKTFYIELLDRYAPYNFFIRPRRFGK' A
#
# COMPACT_ATOMS: atom_id res chain seq x y z
N MET A 1 -13.81 -13.77 -9.36
CA MET A 1 -13.17 -12.43 -9.49
C MET A 1 -12.98 -11.86 -8.08
N LYS A 2 -11.76 -11.51 -7.65
CA LYS A 2 -11.54 -10.90 -6.31
C LYS A 2 -11.88 -9.41 -6.36
N ARG A 3 -12.54 -8.90 -5.32
CA ARG A 3 -12.93 -7.48 -5.25
C ARG A 3 -11.71 -6.63 -4.90
N ILE A 4 -11.56 -5.47 -5.54
CA ILE A 4 -10.52 -4.50 -5.16
C ILE A 4 -11.00 -3.77 -3.90
N PRO A 5 -10.19 -3.72 -2.83
CA PRO A 5 -10.56 -2.97 -1.64
C PRO A 5 -10.41 -1.47 -1.91
N TYR A 6 -11.52 -0.75 -1.90
CA TYR A 6 -11.54 0.70 -2.00
C TYR A 6 -11.95 1.30 -0.66
N GLY A 7 -11.05 2.05 -0.02
CA GLY A 7 -11.28 2.66 1.29
C GLY A 7 -11.28 1.67 2.47
N ILE A 8 -10.95 0.40 2.27
CA ILE A 8 -10.82 -0.60 3.35
C ILE A 8 -9.35 -0.73 3.74
N SER A 9 -9.02 -0.28 4.95
CA SER A 9 -7.67 -0.35 5.53
C SER A 9 -7.53 -1.42 6.63
N ASN A 10 -8.54 -2.29 6.82
CA ASN A 10 -8.51 -3.36 7.81
C ASN A 10 -8.14 -4.70 7.14
N PHE A 11 -7.03 -5.29 7.58
CA PHE A 11 -6.53 -6.57 7.06
C PHE A 11 -7.44 -7.77 7.33
N GLU A 12 -8.08 -7.81 8.50
CA GLU A 12 -9.01 -8.90 8.85
C GLU A 12 -10.18 -8.94 7.86
N VAL A 13 -10.76 -7.78 7.55
CA VAL A 13 -11.84 -7.63 6.56
C VAL A 13 -11.38 -8.07 5.17
N LEU A 14 -10.14 -7.76 4.77
CA LEU A 14 -9.59 -8.20 3.49
C LEU A 14 -9.54 -9.72 3.38
N ARG A 15 -9.07 -10.38 4.45
CA ARG A 15 -8.92 -11.84 4.53
C ARG A 15 -10.27 -12.55 4.55
N GLU A 16 -11.17 -12.13 5.43
CA GLU A 16 -12.47 -12.79 5.63
C GLU A 16 -13.41 -12.62 4.43
N LYS A 17 -13.40 -11.44 3.80
CA LYS A 17 -14.26 -11.13 2.66
C LYS A 17 -13.63 -11.43 1.31
N ASN A 18 -12.48 -12.12 1.28
CA ASN A 18 -11.76 -12.55 0.08
C ASN A 18 -11.50 -11.41 -0.93
N TYR A 19 -11.07 -10.25 -0.42
CA TYR A 19 -10.62 -9.13 -1.25
C TYR A 19 -9.27 -9.44 -1.89
N LEU A 20 -8.94 -8.69 -2.95
CA LEU A 20 -7.61 -8.69 -3.52
C LEU A 20 -6.64 -8.04 -2.53
N TYR A 21 -5.69 -8.84 -2.03
CA TYR A 21 -4.55 -8.38 -1.25
C TYR A 21 -3.29 -8.64 -2.06
N VAL A 22 -2.46 -7.60 -2.23
CA VAL A 22 -1.15 -7.70 -2.89
C VAL A 22 -0.10 -7.52 -1.81
N ASP A 23 0.64 -8.59 -1.52
CA ASP A 23 1.75 -8.52 -0.59
C ASP A 23 2.89 -7.69 -1.20
N LYS A 24 3.31 -6.65 -0.45
CA LYS A 24 4.39 -5.74 -0.82
C LYS A 24 5.51 -5.73 0.22
N THR A 25 5.50 -6.69 1.15
CA THR A 25 6.46 -6.79 2.26
C THR A 25 7.90 -6.87 1.74
N PHE A 26 8.13 -7.52 0.59
CA PHE A 26 9.44 -7.58 -0.07
C PHE A 26 10.06 -6.20 -0.33
N TYR A 27 9.25 -5.15 -0.56
CA TYR A 27 9.77 -3.80 -0.79
C TYR A 27 10.35 -3.15 0.48
N ILE A 28 10.02 -3.64 1.68
CA ILE A 28 10.54 -3.08 2.94
C ILE A 28 12.07 -3.21 2.96
N GLU A 29 12.60 -4.41 2.73
CA GLU A 29 14.06 -4.62 2.69
C GLU A 29 14.74 -3.85 1.57
N LEU A 30 14.08 -3.76 0.41
CA LEU A 30 14.61 -3.01 -0.73
C LEU A 30 14.74 -1.52 -0.39
N LEU A 31 13.70 -0.94 0.23
CA LEU A 31 13.68 0.47 0.63
C LEU A 31 14.68 0.77 1.75
N ASP A 32 14.86 -0.16 2.69
CA ASP A 32 15.82 -0.01 3.79
C ASP A 32 17.28 0.01 3.29
N ARG A 33 17.60 -0.83 2.30
CA ARG A 33 18.93 -0.84 1.67
C ARG A 33 19.18 0.32 0.70
N TYR A 34 18.14 0.92 0.15
CA TYR A 34 18.28 1.87 -0.96
C TYR A 34 18.81 3.24 -0.52
N ALA A 35 18.26 3.80 0.55
CA ALA A 35 18.72 5.08 1.07
C ALA A 35 18.41 5.23 2.57
N PRO A 36 19.29 5.88 3.34
CA PRO A 36 19.02 6.17 4.76
C PRO A 36 17.80 7.10 4.96
N TYR A 37 17.38 7.82 3.91
CA TYR A 37 16.17 8.65 3.91
C TYR A 37 15.37 8.44 2.63
N ASN A 38 14.21 7.78 2.76
CA ASN A 38 13.26 7.63 1.66
C ASN A 38 12.29 8.83 1.64
N PHE A 39 12.51 9.79 0.74
CA PHE A 39 11.68 10.99 0.62
C PHE A 39 10.45 10.70 -0.26
N PHE A 40 9.30 10.44 0.38
CA PHE A 40 8.04 10.32 -0.34
C PHE A 40 7.49 11.71 -0.64
N ILE A 41 7.65 12.15 -1.89
CA ILE A 41 7.05 13.42 -2.35
C ILE A 41 5.54 13.26 -2.21
N ARG A 42 4.92 13.95 -1.26
CA ARG A 42 3.45 14.04 -1.21
C ARG A 42 3.05 14.86 -2.44
N PRO A 43 2.36 14.27 -3.45
CA PRO A 43 1.91 15.04 -4.59
C PRO A 43 0.99 16.13 -4.05
N ARG A 44 1.36 17.40 -4.24
CA ARG A 44 0.46 18.51 -3.93
C ARG A 44 -0.71 18.34 -4.90
N ARG A 45 -1.95 18.38 -4.38
CA ARG A 45 -3.13 18.37 -5.26
C ARG A 45 -2.97 19.50 -6.25
N PHE A 46 -2.96 19.16 -7.54
CA PHE A 46 -2.97 20.16 -8.60
C PHE A 46 -4.38 20.77 -8.59
N GLY A 47 -4.50 22.00 -8.09
CA GLY A 47 -5.76 22.74 -8.04
C GLY A 47 -6.69 22.40 -6.86
N LYS A 48 -7.45 23.42 -6.45
CA LYS A 48 -8.75 23.29 -5.78
C LYS A 48 -9.80 23.04 -6.83
#